data_AF-A0A846MBP5-F1
#
_entry.id   AF-A0A846MBP5-F1
#
_cell.length_a   1.000
_cell.length_b   1.000
_cell.length_c   1.000
_cell.angle_alpha   90.00
_cell.angle_beta   90.00
_cell.angle_gamma   90.00
#
_symmetry.space_group_name_H-M   'P 1'
#
loop_
_entity.id
_entity.type
_entity.pdbx_description
1 polymer ?
#
loop_
_entity_poly.entity_id
_entity_poly.type
_entity_poly.pdbx_seq_one_letter_code
_entity_poly.pdbx_strand_id
1 'polypeptide(L)'
;MEKLKIGDWVYYTGDEQQLEGALGYVDRIIDSYCVIEFVQDYNGKRLNRRKICTIEELIPAKSKSPMTKEDFDTLIDLALATRDFEWCKQLMEQLKGPKNDKVG
;
A
#
# COMPACT_ATOMS: atom_id res chain seq x y z
N MET A 1 -2.66 -14.05 -4.18
CA MET A 1 -1.81 -13.21 -3.30
C MET A 1 -0.43 -13.13 -3.92
N GLU A 2 0.13 -11.93 -4.00
CA GLU A 2 1.51 -11.74 -4.45
C GLU A 2 2.45 -12.37 -3.41
N LYS A 3 3.45 -13.14 -3.85
CA LYS A 3 4.39 -13.79 -2.92
C LYS A 3 5.34 -12.74 -2.35
N LEU A 4 5.35 -12.57 -1.03
CA LEU A 4 6.34 -11.77 -0.32
C LEU A 4 7.76 -12.26 -0.62
N LYS A 5 8.71 -11.34 -0.75
CA LYS A 5 10.13 -11.61 -0.94
C LYS A 5 10.96 -10.91 0.13
N ILE A 6 12.16 -11.43 0.37
CA ILE A 6 13.14 -10.74 1.22
C ILE A 6 13.39 -9.34 0.64
N GLY A 7 13.36 -8.33 1.51
CA GLY A 7 13.47 -6.92 1.17
C GLY A 7 12.16 -6.23 0.80
N ASP A 8 11.02 -6.93 0.73
CA ASP A 8 9.73 -6.26 0.54
C ASP A 8 9.33 -5.50 1.80
N TRP A 9 8.73 -4.33 1.58
CA TRP A 9 8.13 -3.52 2.62
C TRP A 9 6.72 -4.03 2.93
N VAL A 10 6.36 -4.09 4.21
CA VAL A 10 5.08 -4.61 4.69
C VAL A 10 4.55 -3.79 5.87
N TYR A 11 3.23 -3.71 5.98
CA TYR A 11 2.52 -3.24 7.16
C TYR A 11 2.04 -4.44 7.99
N TYR A 12 2.09 -4.31 9.31
CA TYR A 12 1.59 -5.33 10.22
C TYR A 12 0.11 -5.11 10.57
N THR A 13 -0.66 -6.20 10.52
CA THR A 13 -2.11 -6.23 10.78
C THR A 13 -2.52 -7.34 11.73
N GLY A 14 -1.58 -7.92 12.48
CA GLY A 14 -1.88 -8.92 13.51
C GLY A 14 -2.32 -8.32 14.84
N ASP A 15 -2.61 -9.16 15.82
CA ASP A 15 -3.29 -8.78 17.07
C ASP A 15 -2.43 -7.97 18.07
N GLU A 16 -1.16 -7.71 17.75
CA GLU A 16 -0.28 -6.99 18.66
C GLU A 16 -0.44 -5.49 18.45
N GLN A 17 -1.28 -4.86 19.28
CA GLN A 17 -1.64 -3.44 19.19
C GLN A 17 -0.45 -2.48 19.10
N GLN A 18 0.70 -2.82 19.70
CA GLN A 18 1.90 -1.97 19.63
C GLN A 18 2.56 -1.93 18.24
N LEU A 19 2.22 -2.88 17.37
CA LEU A 19 2.74 -3.03 16.02
C LEU A 19 1.66 -2.83 14.96
N GLU A 20 0.40 -2.64 15.34
CA GLU A 20 -0.68 -2.42 14.39
C GLU A 20 -0.38 -1.20 13.50
N GLY A 21 -0.39 -1.40 12.19
CA GLY A 21 -0.03 -0.37 11.21
C GLY A 21 1.46 -0.04 11.12
N ALA A 22 2.33 -0.73 11.88
CA ALA A 22 3.76 -0.52 11.82
C ALA A 22 4.35 -0.96 10.48
N LEU A 23 5.31 -0.18 9.98
CA LEU A 23 6.02 -0.44 8.73
C LEU A 23 7.33 -1.15 9.03
N GLY A 24 7.56 -2.24 8.30
CA GLY A 24 8.81 -3.00 8.34
C GLY A 24 9.18 -3.56 6.99
N TYR A 25 10.32 -4.24 6.95
CA TYR A 25 10.76 -4.99 5.78
C TYR A 25 11.00 -6.46 6.12
N VAL A 26 10.81 -7.33 5.12
CA VAL A 26 11.04 -8.77 5.24
C VAL A 26 12.55 -9.03 5.26
N ASP A 27 13.10 -9.36 6.44
CA ASP A 27 14.49 -9.75 6.62
C ASP A 27 14.71 -11.22 6.18
N ARG A 28 13.76 -12.10 6.52
CA ARG A 28 13.85 -13.53 6.22
C ARG A 28 12.47 -14.15 6.01
N ILE A 29 12.40 -15.20 5.20
CA ILE A 29 11.21 -16.05 5.00
C ILE A 29 11.56 -17.48 5.44
N ILE A 30 10.72 -18.07 6.28
CA ILE A 30 10.85 -19.43 6.81
C ILE A 30 9.49 -20.11 6.65
N ASP A 31 9.34 -20.92 5.60
CA ASP A 31 8.08 -21.58 5.24
C ASP A 31 6.88 -20.60 5.17
N SER A 32 5.96 -20.68 6.13
CA SER A 32 4.77 -19.85 6.26
C SER A 32 4.95 -18.60 7.14
N TYR A 33 6.17 -18.35 7.60
CA TYR A 33 6.52 -17.23 8.48
C TYR A 33 7.53 -16.30 7.84
N CYS A 34 7.47 -15.03 8.23
CA CYS A 34 8.41 -13.99 7.86
C CYS A 34 9.03 -13.40 9.12
N VAL A 35 10.33 -13.12 9.06
CA VAL A 35 11.00 -12.30 10.06
C VAL A 35 11.01 -10.87 9.54
N ILE A 36 10.37 -9.99 10.30
CA ILE A 36 10.19 -8.58 9.94
C ILE A 36 11.03 -7.72 10.87
N GLU A 37 11.76 -6.78 10.27
CA GLU A 37 12.42 -5.68 10.97
C GLU A 37 11.54 -4.44 10.83
N PHE A 38 10.85 -4.08 11.91
CA PHE A 38 10.02 -2.88 11.97
C PHE A 38 10.86 -1.64 12.20
N VAL A 39 10.64 -0.64 11.35
CA VAL A 39 11.40 0.62 11.33
C VAL A 39 10.59 1.82 11.79
N GLN A 40 9.26 1.77 11.64
CA GLN A 40 8.35 2.86 11.98
C GLN A 40 7.03 2.32 12.54
N ASP A 41 6.46 3.00 13.51
CA ASP A 41 5.07 2.78 13.94
C ASP A 41 4.09 3.49 12.99
N TYR A 42 2.78 3.33 13.25
CA TYR A 42 1.72 3.95 12.44
C TYR A 42 1.75 5.49 12.42
N ASN A 43 2.41 6.13 13.40
CA ASN A 43 2.60 7.58 13.47
C ASN A 43 3.90 8.04 12.78
N GLY A 44 4.66 7.12 12.18
CA GLY A 44 5.97 7.41 11.59
C GLY A 44 7.09 7.58 12.61
N LYS A 45 6.85 7.30 13.91
CA LYS A 45 7.91 7.31 14.91
C LYS A 45 8.80 6.10 14.71
N ARG A 46 10.11 6.32 14.82
CA ARG A 46 11.10 5.25 14.67
C ARG A 46 10.84 4.10 15.65
N LEU A 47 10.76 2.92 15.08
CA LEU A 47 10.70 1.63 15.76
C LEU A 47 11.98 0.87 15.39
N ASN A 48 12.57 0.12 16.31
CA ASN A 48 13.71 -0.77 16.01
C ASN A 48 13.39 -2.12 16.64
N ARG A 49 12.45 -2.85 16.03
CA ARG A 49 11.92 -4.09 16.61
C ARG A 49 11.86 -5.18 15.57
N ARG A 50 12.42 -6.34 15.92
CA ARG A 50 12.37 -7.56 15.13
C ARG A 50 11.26 -8.48 15.64
N LYS A 51 10.46 -9.05 14.74
CA LYS A 51 9.42 -10.03 15.10
C LYS A 51 9.28 -11.10 14.02
N ILE A 52 8.87 -12.30 14.44
CA ILE A 52 8.40 -13.36 13.54
C ILE A 52 6.88 -13.21 13.40
N CYS A 53 6.41 -13.06 12.17
CA CYS A 53 5.01 -12.90 11.82
C CYS A 53 4.62 -14.01 10.83
N THR A 54 3.37 -14.44 10.88
CA THR A 54 2.77 -15.21 9.78
C THR A 54 2.59 -14.29 8.56
N ILE A 55 2.51 -14.90 7.38
CA ILE A 55 2.24 -14.13 6.14
C ILE A 55 0.86 -13.44 6.20
N GLU A 56 -0.11 -14.00 6.93
CA GLU A 56 -1.48 -13.48 7.07
C GLU A 56 -1.54 -12.20 7.91
N GLU A 57 -0.57 -11.98 8.79
CA GLU A 57 -0.45 -10.75 9.59
C GLU A 57 0.22 -9.59 8.84
N LEU A 58 0.53 -9.76 7.55
CA LEU A 58 1.34 -8.83 6.76
C LEU A 58 0.64 -8.40 5.47
N ILE A 59 0.64 -7.10 5.22
CA ILE A 59 0.17 -6.52 3.96
C ILE A 59 1.36 -5.88 3.24
N PRO A 60 1.63 -6.21 1.96
CA PRO A 60 2.68 -5.55 1.19
C PRO A 60 2.47 -4.04 1.14
N ALA A 61 3.47 -3.24 1.53
CA ALA A 61 3.39 -1.78 1.42
C ALA A 61 3.36 -1.31 -0.06
N LYS A 62 3.76 -2.19 -1.00
CA LYS A 62 3.58 -2.01 -2.44
C LYS A 62 2.12 -2.20 -2.90
N SER A 63 1.22 -2.67 -2.03
CA SER A 63 -0.20 -2.57 -2.35
C SER A 63 -0.52 -1.09 -2.34
N LYS A 64 -0.58 -0.52 -3.55
CA LYS A 64 -1.24 0.75 -3.84
C LYS A 64 -2.43 0.84 -2.88
N SER A 65 -2.37 1.73 -1.88
CA SER A 65 -3.64 2.26 -1.39
C SER A 65 -4.37 2.68 -2.66
N PRO A 66 -5.59 2.18 -2.89
CA PRO A 66 -6.42 2.76 -3.94
C PRO A 66 -6.35 4.26 -3.73
N MET A 67 -5.92 5.02 -4.74
CA MET A 67 -5.93 6.47 -4.65
C MET A 67 -7.31 6.86 -4.16
N THR A 68 -7.35 7.56 -3.04
CA THR A 68 -8.60 8.01 -2.46
C THR A 68 -9.24 9.00 -3.44
N LYS A 69 -10.54 9.24 -3.29
CA LYS A 69 -11.19 10.27 -4.11
C LYS A 69 -10.51 11.63 -3.94
N GLU A 70 -10.05 11.96 -2.74
CA GLU A 70 -9.32 13.21 -2.45
C GLU A 70 -7.98 13.29 -3.20
N ASP A 71 -7.27 12.16 -3.34
CA ASP A 71 -6.05 12.10 -4.15
C ASP A 71 -6.35 12.36 -5.63
N PHE A 72 -7.44 11.78 -6.16
CA PHE A 72 -7.88 12.03 -7.54
C PHE A 72 -8.32 13.48 -7.75
N ASP A 73 -9.09 14.05 -6.84
CA ASP A 73 -9.55 15.44 -6.91
C ASP A 73 -8.35 16.40 -6.92
N THR A 74 -7.35 16.15 -6.05
CA THR A 74 -6.10 16.93 -6.02
C THR A 74 -5.32 16.85 -7.34
N LEU A 75 -5.22 15.66 -7.94
CA LEU A 75 -4.52 15.47 -9.22
C LEU A 75 -5.29 16.10 -10.39
N ILE A 76 -6.62 16.07 -10.36
CA ILE A 76 -7.48 16.73 -11.37
C ILE A 76 -7.28 18.25 -11.30
N ASP A 77 -7.29 18.84 -10.10
CA ASP A 77 -7.06 20.27 -9.91
C ASP A 77 -5.67 20.69 -10.43
N LEU A 78 -4.64 19.87 -10.19
CA LEU A 78 -3.29 20.11 -10.69
C LEU A 78 -3.22 20.04 -12.23
N ALA A 79 -3.89 19.05 -12.83
CA ALA A 79 -3.96 18.90 -14.29
C ALA A 79 -4.68 20.12 -14.93
N LEU A 80 -5.75 20.61 -14.31
CA LEU A 80 -6.46 21.82 -14.77
C LEU A 80 -5.59 23.07 -14.63
N ALA A 81 -4.88 23.24 -13.51
CA ALA A 81 -3.98 24.36 -13.28
C ALA A 81 -2.84 24.43 -14.30
N THR A 82 -2.35 23.27 -14.75
CA THR A 82 -1.28 23.13 -15.74
C THR A 82 -1.78 23.09 -17.19
N ARG A 83 -3.11 23.12 -17.41
CA ARG A 83 -3.77 22.97 -18.72
C ARG A 83 -3.44 21.63 -19.41
N ASP A 84 -3.13 20.60 -18.63
CA ASP A 84 -2.91 19.24 -19.11
C ASP A 84 -4.25 18.48 -19.17
N PHE A 85 -5.00 18.73 -20.24
CA PHE A 85 -6.33 18.17 -20.43
C PHE A 85 -6.32 16.67 -20.75
N GLU A 86 -5.23 16.15 -21.31
CA GLU A 86 -5.08 14.71 -21.57
C GLU A 86 -4.92 13.95 -20.25
N TRP A 87 -4.07 14.47 -19.36
CA TRP A 87 -3.89 13.88 -18.05
C TRP A 87 -5.15 13.98 -17.19
N CYS A 88 -5.84 15.13 -17.21
CA CYS A 88 -7.14 15.32 -16.55
C CYS A 88 -8.19 14.28 -17.01
N LYS A 89 -8.26 14.01 -18.33
CA LYS A 89 -9.16 13.00 -18.89
C LYS A 89 -8.83 11.60 -18.37
N GLN A 90 -7.55 11.22 -18.33
CA GLN A 90 -7.11 9.92 -17.82
C GLN A 90 -7.47 9.74 -16.34
N LEU A 91 -7.29 10.78 -15.51
CA LEU A 91 -7.64 10.77 -14.09
C LEU A 91 -9.15 10.58 -13.89
N MET A 92 -9.98 11.29 -14.67
CA MET A 92 -11.44 11.14 -14.62
C MET A 92 -11.92 9.75 -15.09
N GLU A 93 -11.26 9.14 -16.06
CA GLU A 93 -11.57 7.77 -16.51
C GLU A 93 -11.21 6.73 -15.46
N GLN A 94 -10.07 6.89 -14.78
CA GLN A 94 -9.69 6.03 -13.66
C GLN A 94 -10.63 6.17 -12.47
N LEU A 95 -11.11 7.38 -12.17
CA LEU A 95 -12.08 7.63 -11.09
C LEU A 95 -13.46 7.00 -11.38
N LYS A 96 -13.90 6.95 -12.64
CA LYS A 96 -15.18 6.32 -13.04
C LYS A 96 -15.13 4.78 -13.02
N GLY A 97 -13.94 4.19 -12.89
CA GLY A 97 -13.72 2.75 -13.02
C GLY A 97 -13.85 2.27 -14.47
N PRO A 98 -13.41 1.04 -14.78
CA PRO A 98 -13.59 0.47 -16.11
C PRO A 98 -15.08 0.41 -16.44
N LYS A 99 -15.50 1.04 -17.54
CA LYS A 99 -16.80 0.74 -18.14
C LYS A 99 -16.83 -0.75 -18.39
N ASN A 100 -17.72 -1.44 -17.68
CA ASN A 100 -18.02 -2.83 -17.90
C ASN A 100 -18.79 -2.90 -19.23
N ASP A 101 -18.07 -2.81 -20.34
CA ASP A 101 -18.60 -3.07 -21.68
C ASP A 101 -18.79 -4.60 -21.79
N LYS A 102 -19.81 -5.11 -21.09
CA LYS A 102 -20.47 -6.34 -21.52
C LYS A 102 -21.32 -6.00 -22.74
N VAL A 103 -20.70 -6.03 -23.90
CA VAL A 103 -21.36 -6.19 -25.19
C VAL A 103 -20.81 -7.47 -25.79
N GLY A 104 -21.67 -8.48 -25.91
CA GLY A 104 -21.37 -9.80 -26.46
C GLY A 104 -22.23 -10.87 -25.82
#